data_AF-A0AA35W2A3-F1
#
_entry.id   AF-A0AA35W2A3-F1
#
_cell.length_a   1.000
_cell.length_b   1.000
_cell.length_c   1.000
_cell.angle_alpha   90.00
_cell.angle_beta   90.00
_cell.angle_gamma   90.00
#
_symmetry.space_group_name_H-M   'P 1'
#
loop_
_entity.id
_entity.type
_entity.pdbx_description
1 polymer ?
#
loop_
_entity_poly.entity_id
_entity_poly.type
_entity_poly.pdbx_seq_one_letter_code
_entity_poly.pdbx_strand_id
1 'polypeptide(L)'
;MATNNATQADTSIFGRIFARFTDEFYLLFRLIFALLVFLHGIQKAFLLWNFPAGANPNGLGALVDLAGWIEIIAAILIATGVLTRLGAGALAVSMIVAYFGVHAALSPVWPWPHLYPNPPDGGNAFVAHGGEVTILWFICAGIIGILGSRKYGLERLFLKKEIL
;
A
#
# COMPACT_ATOMS: atom_id res chain seq x y z
N MET A 1 33.89 19.07 15.87
CA MET A 1 33.79 17.77 16.56
C MET A 1 32.49 17.08 16.13
N ALA A 2 32.44 16.54 14.91
CA ALA A 2 31.22 15.99 14.28
C ALA A 2 31.52 14.94 13.19
N THR A 3 32.55 14.10 13.36
CA THR A 3 33.02 13.16 12.31
C THR A 3 32.83 11.68 12.65
N ASN A 4 32.23 11.34 13.80
CA ASN A 4 32.29 9.96 14.31
C ASN A 4 31.08 9.07 13.97
N ASN A 5 29.95 9.64 13.52
CA ASN A 5 28.71 8.87 13.36
C ASN A 5 28.67 8.07 12.04
N ALA A 6 29.18 8.62 10.94
CA ALA A 6 29.20 7.95 9.65
C ALA A 6 30.17 6.75 9.62
N THR A 7 31.32 6.89 10.29
CA THR A 7 32.36 5.84 10.40
C THR A 7 31.98 4.68 11.33
N GLN A 8 31.11 4.91 12.32
CA GLN A 8 30.63 3.86 13.24
C GLN A 8 29.56 2.97 12.62
N ALA A 9 28.65 3.53 11.80
CA ALA A 9 27.63 2.74 11.12
C ALA A 9 28.26 1.71 10.16
N ASP A 10 29.31 2.11 9.44
CA ASP A 10 30.05 1.30 8.46
C ASP A 10 30.86 0.15 9.08
N THR A 11 31.21 0.26 10.37
CA THR A 11 31.97 -0.77 11.09
C THR A 11 31.09 -1.80 11.80
N SER A 12 29.80 -1.50 11.99
CA SER A 12 28.83 -2.44 12.56
C SER A 12 28.53 -3.59 11.60
N ILE A 13 28.35 -4.81 12.13
CA ILE A 13 27.96 -5.98 11.31
C ILE A 13 26.65 -5.69 10.55
N PHE A 14 25.70 -5.02 11.20
CA PHE A 14 24.42 -4.64 10.59
C PHE A 14 24.61 -3.66 9.43
N GLY A 15 25.43 -2.61 9.57
CA GLY A 15 25.69 -1.64 8.50
C GLY A 15 26.27 -2.30 7.25
N ARG A 16 27.21 -3.23 7.43
CA ARG A 16 27.79 -4.00 6.31
C ARG A 16 26.78 -4.93 5.63
N ILE A 17 25.90 -5.58 6.39
CA ILE A 17 24.85 -6.45 5.85
C ILE A 17 23.83 -5.62 5.05
N PHE A 18 23.33 -4.52 5.60
CA PHE A 18 22.36 -3.66 4.91
C PHE A 18 22.96 -3.04 3.64
N ALA A 19 24.20 -2.54 3.69
CA ALA A 19 24.88 -2.00 2.52
C ALA A 19 25.02 -3.04 1.40
N ARG A 20 25.22 -4.32 1.76
CA ARG A 20 25.38 -5.41 0.79
C ARG A 20 24.07 -5.86 0.14
N PHE A 21 22.95 -5.85 0.87
CA PHE A 21 21.68 -6.45 0.44
C PHE A 21 20.56 -5.42 0.23
N THR A 22 20.90 -4.13 0.07
CA THR A 22 19.91 -3.05 -0.01
C THR A 22 18.89 -3.29 -1.14
N ASP A 23 19.34 -3.75 -2.31
CA ASP A 23 18.46 -3.96 -3.46
C ASP A 23 17.62 -5.23 -3.33
N GLU A 24 18.16 -6.28 -2.71
CA GLU A 24 17.47 -7.54 -2.42
C GLU A 24 16.36 -7.32 -1.37
N PHE A 25 16.65 -6.55 -0.32
CA PHE A 25 15.63 -6.15 0.67
C PHE A 25 14.56 -5.26 0.05
N TYR A 26 14.94 -4.34 -0.84
CA TYR A 26 13.97 -3.52 -1.54
C TYR A 26 13.06 -4.34 -2.47
N LEU A 27 13.61 -5.34 -3.18
CA LEU A 27 12.81 -6.27 -3.97
C LEU A 27 11.81 -7.02 -3.09
N LEU A 28 12.28 -7.57 -1.96
CA LEU A 28 11.42 -8.32 -1.05
C LEU A 28 10.29 -7.43 -0.50
N PHE A 29 10.62 -6.21 -0.08
CA PHE A 29 9.64 -5.20 0.32
C PHE A 29 8.60 -4.95 -0.78
N ARG A 30 9.07 -4.71 -2.02
CA ARG A 30 8.19 -4.43 -3.17
C ARG A 30 7.24 -5.59 -3.45
N LEU A 31 7.73 -6.83 -3.40
CA LEU A 31 6.93 -8.03 -3.65
C LEU A 31 5.91 -8.29 -2.55
N ILE A 32 6.30 -8.18 -1.28
CA ILE A 32 5.39 -8.35 -0.14
C ILE A 32 4.33 -7.26 -0.16
N PHE A 33 4.72 -6.00 -0.35
CA PHE A 33 3.79 -4.88 -0.45
C PHE A 33 2.79 -5.09 -1.58
N ALA A 34 3.26 -5.42 -2.79
CA ALA A 34 2.39 -5.68 -3.93
C ALA A 34 1.46 -6.87 -3.68
N LEU A 35 1.92 -7.95 -3.06
CA LEU A 35 1.08 -9.10 -2.71
C LEU A 35 -0.06 -8.69 -1.77
N LEU A 36 0.23 -7.91 -0.73
CA LEU A 36 -0.79 -7.43 0.22
C LEU A 36 -1.82 -6.54 -0.46
N VAL A 37 -1.38 -5.62 -1.32
CA VAL A 37 -2.27 -4.75 -2.10
C VAL A 37 -3.13 -5.57 -3.07
N PHE A 38 -2.54 -6.56 -3.73
CA PHE A 38 -3.26 -7.45 -4.65
C PHE A 38 -4.37 -8.24 -3.92
N LEU A 39 -4.05 -8.82 -2.77
CA LEU A 39 -5.03 -9.57 -1.97
C LEU A 39 -6.18 -8.67 -1.51
N HIS A 40 -5.89 -7.43 -1.13
CA HIS A 40 -6.93 -6.47 -0.75
C HIS A 40 -7.76 -5.98 -1.94
N GLY A 41 -7.12 -5.79 -3.09
CA GLY A 41 -7.81 -5.46 -4.34
C GLY A 41 -8.77 -6.59 -4.75
N ILE A 42 -8.36 -7.86 -4.59
CA ILE A 42 -9.25 -9.02 -4.78
C ILE A 42 -10.44 -8.97 -3.82
N GLN A 43 -10.21 -8.61 -2.55
CA GLN A 43 -11.30 -8.47 -1.58
C GLN A 43 -12.33 -7.42 -2.01
N LYS A 44 -11.87 -6.32 -2.59
CA LYS A 44 -12.74 -5.23 -3.09
C LYS A 44 -13.46 -5.58 -4.39
N ALA A 45 -12.73 -6.12 -5.37
CA ALA A 45 -13.24 -6.35 -6.72
C ALA A 45 -14.09 -7.63 -6.84
N PHE A 46 -13.73 -8.69 -6.13
CA PHE A 46 -14.36 -10.01 -6.31
C PHE A 46 -15.11 -10.50 -5.08
N LEU A 47 -14.62 -10.19 -3.87
CA LEU A 47 -15.23 -10.70 -2.64
C LEU A 47 -16.24 -9.74 -2.03
N LEU A 48 -16.50 -8.59 -2.70
CA LEU A 48 -17.55 -7.61 -2.39
C LEU A 48 -17.82 -7.47 -0.88
N TRP A 49 -16.79 -7.31 -0.06
CA TRP A 49 -16.93 -7.05 1.38
C TRP A 49 -17.97 -7.91 2.13
N ASN A 50 -18.38 -9.11 1.72
CA ASN A 50 -19.57 -9.75 2.30
C ASN A 50 -20.75 -8.77 2.49
N PHE A 51 -20.96 -7.80 1.59
CA PHE A 51 -22.15 -6.99 1.62
C PHE A 51 -23.28 -7.91 1.14
N PRO A 52 -24.24 -8.32 1.99
CA PRO A 52 -25.40 -9.07 1.52
C PRO A 52 -26.02 -8.27 0.38
N ALA A 53 -26.39 -8.93 -0.72
CA ALA A 53 -26.92 -8.28 -1.92
C ALA A 53 -27.97 -7.22 -1.53
N GLY A 54 -27.62 -5.94 -1.68
CA GLY A 54 -28.44 -4.80 -1.22
C GLY A 54 -27.80 -3.91 -0.13
N ALA A 55 -26.74 -4.37 0.55
CA ALA A 55 -26.01 -3.58 1.53
C ALA A 55 -24.97 -2.69 0.83
N ASN A 56 -25.43 -1.72 0.07
CA ASN A 56 -24.61 -0.57 -0.27
C ASN A 56 -25.02 0.57 0.66
N PRO A 57 -24.61 0.58 1.95
CA PRO A 57 -25.16 1.50 2.94
C PRO A 57 -25.00 2.97 2.55
N ASN A 58 -24.05 3.30 1.65
CA ASN A 58 -23.70 4.68 1.27
C ASN A 58 -23.69 4.94 -0.25
N GLY A 59 -24.13 4.02 -1.09
CA GLY A 59 -24.04 4.18 -2.56
C GLY A 59 -22.63 3.99 -3.17
N LEU A 60 -21.61 3.70 -2.37
CA LEU A 60 -20.19 3.64 -2.77
C LEU A 60 -19.74 2.33 -3.45
N GLY A 61 -20.60 1.32 -3.57
CA GLY A 61 -20.24 0.00 -4.12
C GLY A 61 -19.44 0.03 -5.44
N ALA A 62 -19.86 0.85 -6.41
CA ALA A 62 -19.15 0.99 -7.69
C ALA A 62 -17.76 1.63 -7.55
N LEU A 63 -17.58 2.57 -6.60
CA LEU A 63 -16.30 3.22 -6.35
C LEU A 63 -15.33 2.26 -5.64
N VAL A 64 -15.84 1.43 -4.73
CA VAL A 64 -15.04 0.39 -4.04
C VAL A 64 -14.59 -0.69 -5.03
N ASP A 65 -15.47 -1.13 -5.92
CA ASP A 65 -15.13 -2.09 -6.97
C ASP A 65 -14.04 -1.54 -7.91
N LEU A 66 -14.22 -0.31 -8.39
CA LEU A 66 -13.20 0.38 -9.21
C LEU A 66 -11.86 0.50 -8.49
N ALA A 67 -11.86 0.85 -7.20
CA ALA A 67 -10.65 0.90 -6.38
C ALA A 67 -9.97 -0.48 -6.28
N GLY A 68 -10.75 -1.56 -6.15
CA GLY A 68 -10.24 -2.93 -6.16
C GLY A 68 -9.50 -3.28 -7.44
N TRP A 69 -10.06 -2.95 -8.60
CA TRP A 69 -9.39 -3.16 -9.88
C TRP A 69 -8.11 -2.35 -10.04
N ILE A 70 -8.12 -1.08 -9.60
CA ILE A 70 -6.92 -0.23 -9.60
C ILE A 70 -5.83 -0.86 -8.73
N GLU A 71 -6.17 -1.36 -7.54
CA GLU A 71 -5.23 -2.01 -6.63
C GLU A 71 -4.62 -3.28 -7.22
N ILE A 72 -5.43 -4.13 -7.85
CA ILE A 72 -4.96 -5.35 -8.52
C ILE A 72 -3.97 -5.01 -9.63
N ILE A 73 -4.33 -4.09 -10.53
CA ILE A 73 -3.48 -3.73 -11.67
C ILE A 73 -2.19 -3.07 -11.18
N ALA A 74 -2.28 -2.12 -10.25
CA ALA A 74 -1.13 -1.45 -9.67
C ALA A 74 -0.18 -2.43 -8.98
N ALA A 75 -0.72 -3.39 -8.22
CA ALA A 75 0.07 -4.41 -7.55
C ALA A 75 0.86 -5.28 -8.54
N ILE A 76 0.24 -5.69 -9.66
CA ILE A 76 0.93 -6.49 -10.70
C ILE A 76 2.09 -5.69 -11.30
N LEU A 77 1.86 -4.42 -11.65
CA LEU A 77 2.89 -3.52 -12.19
C LEU A 77 4.05 -3.32 -11.20
N ILE A 78 3.73 -3.11 -9.92
CA ILE A 78 4.73 -2.95 -8.86
C ILE A 78 5.51 -4.25 -8.63
N ALA A 79 4.85 -5.40 -8.52
CA ALA A 79 5.50 -6.69 -8.27
C ALA A 79 6.49 -7.04 -9.38
N THR A 80 6.00 -7.01 -10.64
CA THR A 80 6.79 -7.33 -11.83
C THR A 80 7.89 -6.32 -12.11
N GLY A 81 7.78 -5.11 -11.57
CA GLY A 81 8.74 -4.06 -11.85
C GLY A 81 8.56 -3.45 -13.25
N VAL A 82 7.35 -3.50 -13.80
CA VAL A 82 6.98 -2.92 -15.10
C VAL A 82 6.11 -1.70 -14.85
N LEU A 83 6.48 -0.54 -15.40
CA LEU A 83 5.78 0.72 -15.17
C LEU A 83 5.54 0.97 -13.67
N THR A 84 6.53 0.61 -12.84
CA THR A 84 6.41 0.58 -11.38
C THR A 84 5.99 1.93 -10.82
N ARG A 85 6.53 3.02 -11.36
CA ARG A 85 6.15 4.37 -10.91
C ARG A 85 4.73 4.74 -11.26
N LEU A 86 4.24 4.30 -12.42
CA LEU A 86 2.86 4.53 -12.83
C LEU A 86 1.90 3.74 -11.93
N GLY A 87 2.20 2.46 -11.67
CA GLY A 87 1.42 1.64 -10.74
C GLY A 87 1.42 2.22 -9.32
N ALA A 88 2.59 2.63 -8.82
CA ALA A 88 2.71 3.28 -7.52
C ALA A 88 1.95 4.62 -7.45
N GLY A 89 2.00 5.44 -8.50
CA GLY A 89 1.24 6.68 -8.59
C GLY A 89 -0.27 6.46 -8.58
N ALA A 90 -0.76 5.49 -9.36
CA ALA A 90 -2.18 5.14 -9.39
C ALA A 90 -2.68 4.66 -8.02
N LEU A 91 -1.89 3.80 -7.36
CA LEU A 91 -2.18 3.32 -6.00
C LEU A 91 -2.16 4.47 -4.98
N ALA A 92 -1.19 5.38 -5.06
CA ALA A 92 -1.12 6.52 -4.15
C ALA A 92 -2.34 7.44 -4.28
N VAL A 93 -2.80 7.70 -5.51
CA VAL A 93 -4.03 8.47 -5.75
C VAL A 93 -5.26 7.74 -5.19
N SER A 94 -5.39 6.43 -5.39
CA SER A 94 -6.53 5.68 -4.84
C SER A 94 -6.55 5.70 -3.31
N MET A 95 -5.39 5.65 -2.65
CA MET A 95 -5.30 5.77 -1.19
C MET A 95 -5.69 7.16 -0.68
N ILE A 96 -5.33 8.24 -1.37
CA ILE A 96 -5.78 9.60 -1.02
C ILE A 96 -7.30 9.69 -1.10
N VAL A 97 -7.88 9.24 -2.22
CA VAL A 97 -9.33 9.26 -2.44
C VAL A 97 -10.04 8.41 -1.39
N ALA A 98 -9.52 7.22 -1.08
CA ALA A 98 -10.07 6.35 -0.03
C ALA A 98 -9.99 7.00 1.35
N TYR A 99 -8.87 7.65 1.67
CA TYR A 99 -8.69 8.30 2.97
C TYR A 99 -9.72 9.43 3.16
N PHE A 100 -9.83 10.37 2.23
CA PHE A 100 -10.77 11.48 2.39
C PHE A 100 -12.23 11.11 2.12
N GLY A 101 -12.48 10.22 1.15
CA GLY A 101 -13.82 9.85 0.71
C GLY A 101 -14.50 8.77 1.56
N VAL A 102 -13.73 7.94 2.26
CA VAL A 102 -14.24 6.83 3.07
C VAL A 102 -13.76 6.95 4.50
N HIS A 103 -12.46 6.95 4.76
CA HIS A 103 -11.96 6.79 6.13
C HIS A 103 -12.14 8.07 6.98
N ALA A 104 -11.72 9.23 6.52
CA ALA A 104 -11.86 10.49 7.25
C ALA A 104 -13.31 11.00 7.29
N ALA A 105 -14.10 10.71 6.24
CA ALA A 105 -15.50 11.12 6.16
C ALA A 105 -16.43 10.23 7.01
N LEU A 106 -16.13 8.92 7.13
CA LEU A 106 -16.97 7.96 7.85
C LEU A 106 -16.41 7.57 9.23
N SER A 107 -15.14 7.86 9.52
CA SER A 107 -14.49 7.59 10.81
C SER A 107 -14.13 8.89 11.53
N PRO A 108 -15.05 9.51 12.30
CA PRO A 108 -14.67 10.54 13.26
C PRO A 108 -13.97 9.83 14.43
N VAL A 109 -12.66 9.57 14.32
CA VAL A 109 -11.90 8.95 15.42
C VAL A 109 -11.55 9.99 16.47
N TRP A 110 -12.33 10.04 17.55
CA TRP A 110 -11.83 10.30 18.91
C TRP A 110 -12.89 9.97 20.00
N PRO A 111 -12.60 9.15 21.03
CA PRO A 111 -11.54 8.15 21.22
C PRO A 111 -12.07 6.70 21.32
N TRP A 112 -11.15 5.75 21.12
CA TRP A 112 -11.24 4.28 21.13
C TRP A 112 -12.47 3.57 21.80
N PRO A 113 -12.95 2.44 21.23
CA PRO A 113 -14.21 1.79 21.58
C PRO A 113 -14.08 0.82 22.75
N HIS A 114 -14.86 1.06 23.80
CA HIS A 114 -15.30 0.03 24.76
C HIS A 114 -16.78 0.20 25.13
N LEU A 115 -17.53 1.03 24.38
CA LEU A 115 -18.89 1.45 24.74
C LEU A 115 -19.96 1.27 23.65
N TYR A 116 -19.69 0.50 22.60
CA TYR A 116 -20.73 0.16 21.61
C TYR A 116 -21.03 -1.33 21.66
N PRO A 117 -22.09 -1.75 22.39
CA PRO A 117 -22.54 -3.14 22.45
C PRO A 117 -23.03 -3.69 21.10
N ASN A 118 -23.26 -2.82 20.10
CA ASN A 118 -23.60 -3.17 18.73
C ASN A 118 -22.92 -2.18 17.77
N PRO A 119 -21.77 -2.52 17.18
CA PRO A 119 -21.11 -1.70 16.18
C PRO A 119 -22.03 -1.51 14.95
N PRO A 120 -22.18 -0.28 14.40
CA PRO A 120 -22.95 -0.03 13.18
C PRO A 120 -22.45 -0.83 11.96
N ASP A 121 -21.23 -1.35 12.04
CA ASP A 121 -20.50 -2.06 11.00
C ASP A 121 -20.51 -3.60 11.19
N GLY A 122 -21.28 -4.11 12.16
CA GLY A 122 -21.38 -5.54 12.43
C GLY A 122 -20.12 -6.16 13.05
N GLY A 123 -19.21 -5.34 13.60
CA GLY A 123 -18.00 -5.83 14.25
C GLY A 123 -16.82 -6.08 13.30
N ASN A 124 -16.86 -5.54 12.08
CA ASN A 124 -15.72 -5.61 11.17
C ASN A 124 -14.68 -4.53 11.53
N ALA A 125 -13.92 -4.80 12.60
CA ALA A 125 -12.85 -3.94 13.16
C ALA A 125 -11.88 -3.31 12.12
N PHE A 126 -11.81 -3.85 10.90
CA PHE A 126 -11.07 -3.29 9.77
C PHE A 126 -11.55 -1.91 9.28
N VAL A 127 -12.84 -1.57 9.38
CA VAL A 127 -13.34 -0.21 9.04
C VAL A 127 -13.04 0.78 10.17
N ALA A 128 -12.91 0.29 11.42
CA ALA A 128 -12.71 1.10 12.62
C ALA A 128 -11.26 1.60 12.87
N HIS A 129 -10.27 1.18 12.07
CA HIS A 129 -8.86 1.61 12.20
C HIS A 129 -8.55 2.95 11.51
N GLY A 130 -9.44 3.95 11.58
CA GLY A 130 -9.12 5.37 11.30
C GLY A 130 -8.46 5.76 9.96
N GLY A 131 -8.29 4.84 9.01
CA GLY A 131 -7.48 5.03 7.80
C GLY A 131 -5.96 4.86 8.01
N GLU A 132 -5.49 4.31 9.12
CA GLU A 132 -4.04 4.16 9.38
C GLU A 132 -3.37 3.24 8.33
N VAL A 133 -4.04 2.15 7.96
CA VAL A 133 -3.59 1.24 6.90
C VAL A 133 -3.52 1.97 5.55
N THR A 134 -4.49 2.82 5.25
CA THR A 134 -4.54 3.63 4.03
C THR A 134 -3.35 4.59 3.93
N ILE A 135 -2.98 5.23 5.05
CA ILE A 135 -1.81 6.11 5.12
C ILE A 135 -0.52 5.31 4.93
N LEU A 136 -0.39 4.14 5.57
CA LEU A 136 0.77 3.26 5.39
C LEU A 136 0.95 2.88 3.92
N TRP A 137 -0.15 2.55 3.25
CA TRP A 137 -0.15 2.15 1.85
C TRP A 137 0.23 3.30 0.93
N PHE A 138 -0.28 4.50 1.22
CA PHE A 138 0.11 5.71 0.52
C PHE A 138 1.62 5.99 0.64
N ILE A 139 2.18 5.89 1.84
CA ILE A 139 3.61 6.11 2.08
C ILE A 139 4.46 5.05 1.37
N CYS A 140 4.11 3.78 1.49
CA CYS A 140 4.81 2.69 0.80
C CYS A 140 4.76 2.85 -0.73
N ALA A 141 3.61 3.22 -1.29
CA ALA A 141 3.47 3.54 -2.69
C ALA A 141 4.35 4.74 -3.08
N GLY A 142 4.41 5.79 -2.27
CA GLY A 142 5.30 6.93 -2.47
C GLY A 142 6.78 6.53 -2.51
N ILE A 143 7.24 5.72 -1.55
CA ILE A 143 8.61 5.19 -1.51
C ILE A 143 8.91 4.40 -2.79
N ILE A 144 8.01 3.52 -3.21
CA ILE A 144 8.17 2.73 -4.44
C ILE A 144 8.15 3.63 -5.68
N GLY A 145 7.31 4.66 -5.71
CA GLY A 145 7.26 5.65 -6.78
C GLY A 145 8.55 6.46 -6.92
N ILE A 146 9.21 6.77 -5.80
CA ILE A 146 10.52 7.46 -5.79
C ILE A 146 11.64 6.50 -6.22
N LEU A 147 11.63 5.28 -5.69
CA LEU A 147 12.72 4.32 -5.89
C LEU A 147 12.62 3.52 -7.19
N GLY A 148 11.44 3.42 -7.81
CA GLY A 148 11.19 2.68 -9.05
C GLY A 148 11.38 1.16 -8.89
N SER A 149 11.75 0.49 -9.98
CA SER A 149 11.95 -0.96 -10.00
C SER A 149 13.37 -1.41 -9.58
N ARG A 150 14.32 -0.47 -9.49
CA ARG A 150 15.75 -0.70 -9.14
C ARG A 150 16.36 -1.90 -9.91
N LYS A 151 17.29 -2.64 -9.32
CA LYS A 151 18.05 -3.74 -9.94
C LYS A 151 17.17 -4.87 -10.49
N TYR A 152 15.98 -5.08 -9.93
CA TYR A 152 15.14 -6.26 -10.15
C TYR A 152 13.80 -5.96 -10.84
N GLY A 153 13.77 -4.99 -11.76
CA GLY A 153 12.60 -4.75 -12.61
C GLY A 153 12.64 -5.54 -13.91
N LEU A 154 11.52 -6.20 -14.27
CA LEU A 154 11.42 -6.83 -15.59
C LEU A 154 11.57 -5.80 -16.72
N GLU A 155 11.10 -4.57 -16.52
CA GLU A 155 11.31 -3.49 -17.48
C GLU A 155 12.79 -3.22 -17.75
N ARG A 156 13.63 -3.16 -16.70
CA ARG A 156 15.08 -3.00 -16.86
C ARG A 156 15.75 -4.24 -17.44
N LEU A 157 15.21 -5.43 -17.19
CA LEU A 157 15.74 -6.67 -17.79
C LEU A 157 15.60 -6.65 -19.31
N PHE A 158 14.48 -6.15 -19.84
CA PHE A 158 14.23 -6.11 -21.29
C PHE A 158 14.67 -4.81 -21.97
N LEU A 159 14.48 -3.65 -21.34
CA LEU A 159 14.69 -2.33 -21.94
C LEU A 159 15.99 -1.64 -21.49
N LYS A 160 16.76 -2.23 -20.57
CA LYS A 160 17.98 -1.68 -19.94
C LYS A 160 17.81 -0.32 -19.23
N LYS A 161 16.59 0.22 -19.20
CA LYS A 161 16.21 1.54 -18.71
C LYS A 161 14.77 1.47 -18.18
N GLU A 162 14.44 2.30 -17.20
CA GLU A 162 13.06 2.61 -16.83
C GLU A 162 12.53 3.76 -17.71
N ILE A 163 11.34 3.58 -18.26
CA ILE A 163 10.64 4.58 -19.07
C ILE A 163 10.04 5.66 -18.16
N LEU A 164 9.63 5.30 -16.95
CA LEU A 164 9.06 6.18 -15.94
C LEU A 164 9.70 5.92 -14.59
#